data_AF-A0A967WZE4-F1
#
_entry.id   AF-A0A967WZE4-F1
#
_cell.length_a   1.000
_cell.length_b   1.000
_cell.length_c   1.000
_cell.angle_alpha   90.00
_cell.angle_beta   90.00
_cell.angle_gamma   90.00
#
_symmetry.space_group_name_H-M   'P 1'
#
loop_
_entity.id
_entity.type
_entity.pdbx_description
1 polymer ?
#
loop_
_entity_poly.entity_id
_entity_poly.type
_entity_poly.pdbx_seq_one_letter_code
_entity_poly.pdbx_strand_id
1 'polypeptide(L)'
;CTAFDASFVTFMGHLCPAMKIASADITCKPLVQQVAAFGKPVLLSTGAATWGEIEDAVEWIDQYRCKLVLSHCVLNYPTMDADAGLGRIGRLRGRWPTRWIGYSDHTLPGGMEALEAAWLLGAVVLEKHFTFDKGLPGNDHYHAMDWYDLERFREWSDRVLGLCGDVDPAREGPARLHARRSLVTAGVIPAGHIISGSDLTWKRPAHGITPKAIDLVVGMVTTGSLAADTVLRWEDLE
;
A
#
# COMPACT_ATOMS: atom_id res chain seq x y z
N CYS A 1 -4.83 19.45 -17.15
CA CYS A 1 -4.83 20.91 -17.03
C CYS A 1 -5.94 21.32 -16.06
N THR A 2 -5.75 22.38 -15.26
CA THR A 2 -6.74 22.85 -14.26
C THR A 2 -7.70 23.83 -14.89
N ALA A 3 -9.00 23.53 -14.79
CA ALA A 3 -10.05 24.42 -15.26
C ALA A 3 -10.23 25.60 -14.31
N PHE A 4 -10.25 26.81 -14.85
CA PHE A 4 -10.49 28.04 -14.09
C PHE A 4 -11.80 28.74 -14.48
N ASP A 5 -12.17 28.68 -15.76
CA ASP A 5 -13.39 29.30 -16.26
C ASP A 5 -13.98 28.53 -17.46
N ALA A 6 -15.19 28.90 -17.84
CA ALA A 6 -15.93 28.25 -18.91
C ALA A 6 -15.23 28.30 -20.27
N SER A 7 -14.60 29.43 -20.61
CA SER A 7 -13.91 29.59 -21.90
C SER A 7 -12.66 28.70 -21.95
N PHE A 8 -11.96 28.59 -20.82
CA PHE A 8 -10.80 27.75 -20.65
C PHE A 8 -11.15 26.26 -20.77
N VAL A 9 -12.26 25.82 -20.18
CA VAL A 9 -12.73 24.42 -20.32
C VAL A 9 -12.98 24.07 -21.77
N THR A 10 -13.67 24.94 -22.52
CA THR A 10 -13.94 24.70 -23.94
C THR A 10 -12.66 24.65 -24.76
N PHE A 11 -11.72 25.57 -24.51
CA PHE A 11 -10.44 25.60 -25.22
C PHE A 11 -9.56 24.39 -24.91
N MET A 12 -9.31 24.13 -23.62
CA MET A 12 -8.37 23.10 -23.17
C MET A 12 -8.93 21.69 -23.21
N GLY A 13 -10.25 21.50 -23.16
CA GLY A 13 -10.84 20.17 -23.16
C GLY A 13 -10.48 19.36 -24.41
N HIS A 14 -10.36 20.00 -25.56
CA HIS A 14 -9.94 19.34 -26.80
C HIS A 14 -8.45 19.00 -26.83
N LEU A 15 -7.63 19.74 -26.08
CA LEU A 15 -6.17 19.62 -26.05
C LEU A 15 -5.68 18.68 -24.95
N CYS A 16 -6.48 18.48 -23.89
CA CYS A 16 -6.08 17.71 -22.73
C CYS A 16 -6.71 16.30 -22.69
N PRO A 17 -5.96 15.28 -22.22
CA PRO A 17 -6.50 13.94 -22.03
C PRO A 17 -7.39 13.85 -20.78
N ALA A 18 -7.21 14.75 -19.82
CA ALA A 18 -7.95 14.81 -18.56
C ALA A 18 -8.01 16.26 -18.05
N MET A 19 -9.04 16.55 -17.26
CA MET A 19 -9.30 17.87 -16.68
C MET A 19 -9.19 17.81 -15.15
N LYS A 20 -8.55 18.82 -14.56
CA LYS A 20 -8.39 18.99 -13.12
C LYS A 20 -9.35 20.08 -12.63
N ILE A 21 -10.01 19.85 -11.50
CA ILE A 21 -10.78 20.86 -10.77
C ILE A 21 -10.02 21.15 -9.47
N ALA A 22 -9.72 22.42 -9.22
CA ALA A 22 -8.98 22.83 -8.02
C ALA A 22 -9.84 22.64 -6.76
N SER A 23 -9.19 22.51 -5.59
CA SER A 23 -9.91 22.40 -4.31
C SER A 23 -10.84 23.59 -4.05
N ALA A 24 -10.42 24.80 -4.45
CA ALA A 24 -11.21 26.02 -4.29
C ALA A 24 -12.49 26.04 -5.14
N ASP A 25 -12.53 25.24 -6.21
CA ASP A 25 -13.63 25.22 -7.19
C ASP A 25 -14.61 24.06 -6.97
N ILE A 26 -14.40 23.22 -5.95
CA ILE A 26 -15.22 22.02 -5.70
C ILE A 26 -16.71 22.34 -5.52
N THR A 27 -17.03 23.51 -4.95
CA THR A 27 -18.41 23.98 -4.74
C THR A 27 -18.96 24.76 -5.93
N CYS A 28 -18.14 25.06 -6.95
CA CYS A 28 -18.55 25.77 -8.15
C CYS A 28 -19.27 24.84 -9.12
N LYS A 29 -20.52 24.48 -8.79
CA LYS A 29 -21.35 23.55 -9.56
C LYS A 29 -21.34 23.78 -11.08
N PRO A 30 -21.51 25.02 -11.60
CA PRO A 30 -21.51 25.23 -13.05
C PRO A 30 -20.19 24.83 -13.70
N LEU A 31 -19.05 25.15 -13.07
CA LEU A 31 -17.73 24.78 -13.57
C LEU A 31 -17.51 23.26 -13.51
N VAL A 32 -17.87 22.63 -12.38
CA VAL A 32 -17.76 21.17 -12.20
C VAL A 32 -18.57 20.44 -13.27
N GLN A 33 -19.83 20.82 -13.49
CA GLN A 33 -20.69 20.22 -14.50
C GLN A 33 -20.17 20.46 -15.92
N GLN A 34 -19.64 21.65 -16.23
CA GLN A 34 -19.07 21.93 -17.54
C GLN A 34 -17.82 21.08 -17.82
N VAL A 35 -16.95 20.92 -16.84
CA VAL A 35 -15.77 20.03 -16.94
C VAL A 35 -16.22 18.57 -17.15
N ALA A 36 -17.20 18.10 -16.38
CA ALA A 36 -17.70 16.74 -16.48
C ALA A 36 -18.43 16.47 -17.83
N ALA A 37 -19.21 17.44 -18.32
CA ALA A 37 -19.93 17.37 -19.59
C ALA A 37 -19.01 17.22 -20.81
N PHE A 38 -17.74 17.63 -20.68
CA PHE A 38 -16.74 17.44 -21.71
C PHE A 38 -16.39 15.95 -21.93
N GLY A 39 -16.74 15.06 -20.99
CA GLY A 39 -16.63 13.60 -21.14
C GLY A 39 -15.22 13.04 -20.95
N LYS A 40 -14.26 13.86 -20.47
CA LYS A 40 -12.89 13.45 -20.17
C LYS A 40 -12.78 12.98 -18.71
N PRO A 41 -11.77 12.16 -18.36
CA PRO A 41 -11.43 11.91 -16.96
C PRO A 41 -11.24 13.21 -16.17
N VAL A 42 -11.78 13.23 -14.96
CA VAL A 42 -11.76 14.36 -14.04
C VAL A 42 -10.89 14.02 -12.83
N LEU A 43 -9.99 14.94 -12.47
CA LEU A 43 -9.21 14.89 -11.23
C LEU A 43 -9.72 16.02 -10.31
N LEU A 44 -10.46 15.66 -9.26
CA LEU A 44 -11.06 16.61 -8.31
C LEU A 44 -10.25 16.62 -7.01
N SER A 45 -9.66 17.77 -6.65
CA SER A 45 -9.01 17.91 -5.33
C SER A 45 -10.05 18.30 -4.29
N THR A 46 -9.89 17.79 -3.07
CA THR A 46 -10.88 17.94 -1.99
C THR A 46 -10.34 18.75 -0.80
N GLY A 47 -9.35 19.62 -1.03
CA GLY A 47 -8.79 20.46 0.02
C GLY A 47 -9.81 21.47 0.52
N ALA A 48 -9.78 21.74 1.83
CA ALA A 48 -10.76 22.59 2.54
C ALA A 48 -12.24 22.16 2.45
N ALA A 49 -12.58 21.11 1.70
CA ALA A 49 -13.95 20.63 1.55
C ALA A 49 -14.41 19.78 2.74
N THR A 50 -15.68 19.97 3.13
CA THR A 50 -16.44 19.06 3.99
C THR A 50 -16.81 17.78 3.24
N TRP A 51 -17.29 16.75 3.95
CA TRP A 51 -17.77 15.53 3.28
C TRP A 51 -18.99 15.77 2.39
N GLY A 52 -19.92 16.64 2.82
CA GLY A 52 -21.11 16.99 2.04
C GLY A 52 -20.76 17.68 0.72
N GLU A 53 -19.82 18.62 0.73
CA GLU A 53 -19.36 19.29 -0.50
C GLU A 53 -18.67 18.34 -1.48
N ILE A 54 -17.96 17.32 -0.97
CA ILE A 54 -17.38 16.28 -1.82
C ILE A 54 -18.49 15.39 -2.40
N GLU A 55 -19.48 15.02 -1.59
CA GLU A 55 -20.65 14.23 -2.04
C GLU A 55 -21.42 14.97 -3.14
N ASP A 56 -21.72 16.25 -2.94
CA ASP A 56 -22.37 17.11 -3.94
C ASP A 56 -21.58 17.14 -5.26
N ALA A 57 -20.26 17.37 -5.20
CA ALA A 57 -19.43 17.43 -6.40
C ALA A 57 -19.36 16.08 -7.13
N VAL A 58 -19.27 14.97 -6.40
CA VAL A 58 -19.30 13.61 -6.97
C VAL A 58 -20.64 13.37 -7.67
N GLU A 59 -21.77 13.73 -7.04
CA GLU A 59 -23.09 13.58 -7.62
C GLU A 59 -23.26 14.39 -8.92
N TRP A 60 -22.72 15.61 -8.97
CA TRP A 60 -22.76 16.42 -10.19
C TRP A 60 -21.95 15.80 -11.32
N ILE A 61 -20.77 15.24 -11.01
CA ILE A 61 -19.89 14.60 -12.00
C ILE A 61 -20.52 13.30 -12.52
N ASP A 62 -21.16 12.52 -11.65
CA ASP A 62 -21.75 11.22 -11.98
C ASP A 62 -22.86 11.28 -13.03
N GLN A 63 -23.52 12.44 -13.16
CA GLN A 63 -24.50 12.68 -14.22
C GLN A 63 -23.92 12.53 -15.63
N TYR A 64 -22.59 12.67 -15.79
CA TYR A 64 -21.90 12.67 -17.08
C TYR A 64 -21.08 11.40 -17.36
N ARG A 65 -21.11 10.41 -16.45
CA ARG A 65 -20.44 9.10 -16.60
C ARG A 65 -18.94 9.16 -16.95
N CYS A 66 -18.24 10.24 -16.58
CA CYS A 66 -16.81 10.34 -16.78
C CYS A 66 -16.02 9.63 -15.65
N LYS A 67 -14.77 9.24 -15.93
CA LYS A 67 -13.89 8.67 -14.90
C LYS A 67 -13.51 9.76 -13.90
N LEU A 68 -13.51 9.44 -12.61
CA LEU A 68 -13.21 10.38 -11.54
C LEU A 68 -12.06 9.88 -10.66
N VAL A 69 -11.09 10.76 -10.43
CA VAL A 69 -10.08 10.66 -9.37
C VAL A 69 -10.43 11.67 -8.29
N LEU A 70 -10.58 11.21 -7.05
CA LEU A 70 -10.73 12.07 -5.88
C LEU A 70 -9.37 12.22 -5.18
N SER A 71 -8.82 13.42 -5.19
CA SER A 71 -7.50 13.69 -4.61
C SER A 71 -7.63 14.29 -3.23
N HIS A 72 -7.11 13.59 -2.21
CA HIS A 72 -6.86 14.21 -0.91
C HIS A 72 -5.91 15.39 -1.11
N CYS A 73 -6.16 16.49 -0.42
CA CYS A 73 -5.40 17.72 -0.53
C CYS A 73 -5.59 18.53 0.75
N VAL A 74 -4.58 19.28 1.15
CA VAL A 74 -4.68 20.32 2.17
C VAL A 74 -4.41 21.64 1.47
N LEU A 75 -5.35 22.58 1.56
CA LEU A 75 -5.26 23.88 0.89
C LEU A 75 -4.45 24.86 1.77
N ASN A 76 -3.17 24.56 1.98
CA ASN A 76 -2.23 25.38 2.73
C ASN A 76 -0.83 25.29 2.09
N TYR A 77 -0.15 26.42 1.95
CA TYR A 77 1.10 26.55 1.17
C TYR A 77 2.18 27.23 2.04
N PRO A 78 3.19 26.49 2.53
CA PRO A 78 3.28 25.04 2.50
C PRO A 78 2.38 24.42 3.58
N THR A 79 1.94 23.19 3.36
CA THR A 79 1.32 22.38 4.41
C THR A 79 2.43 21.84 5.32
N MET A 80 2.29 21.99 6.64
CA MET A 80 3.22 21.33 7.57
C MET A 80 2.97 19.82 7.58
N ASP A 81 4.01 19.01 7.78
CA ASP A 81 3.87 17.55 7.74
C ASP A 81 2.85 17.02 8.76
N ALA A 82 2.79 17.63 9.94
CA ALA A 82 1.80 17.31 10.97
C ALA A 82 0.34 17.54 10.53
N ASP A 83 0.13 18.45 9.57
CA ASP A 83 -1.16 18.84 9.04
C ASP A 83 -1.49 18.14 7.70
N ALA A 84 -0.58 17.36 7.13
CA ALA A 84 -0.76 16.71 5.83
C ALA A 84 -1.97 15.75 5.80
N GLY A 85 -2.34 15.16 6.95
CA GLY A 85 -3.62 14.48 7.12
C GLY A 85 -3.84 13.26 6.19
N LEU A 86 -2.76 12.55 5.81
CA LEU A 86 -2.78 11.49 4.78
C LEU A 86 -3.76 10.34 5.06
N GLY A 87 -4.16 10.12 6.33
CA GLY A 87 -5.22 9.18 6.68
C GLY A 87 -6.56 9.44 5.97
N ARG A 88 -6.77 10.66 5.44
CA ARG A 88 -7.94 11.00 4.62
C ARG A 88 -7.99 10.22 3.30
N ILE A 89 -6.85 9.78 2.77
CA ILE A 89 -6.77 8.88 1.59
C ILE A 89 -7.54 7.59 1.87
N GLY A 90 -7.29 6.94 3.01
CA GLY A 90 -8.01 5.74 3.42
C GLY A 90 -9.51 5.96 3.62
N ARG A 91 -9.90 7.13 4.16
CA ARG A 91 -11.32 7.50 4.32
C ARG A 91 -12.03 7.72 2.99
N LEU A 92 -11.38 8.41 2.04
CA LEU A 92 -11.89 8.58 0.67
C LEU A 92 -12.07 7.23 -0.01
N ARG A 93 -11.09 6.32 0.09
CA ARG A 93 -11.20 4.95 -0.44
C ARG A 93 -12.36 4.17 0.16
N GLY A 94 -12.57 4.27 1.47
CA GLY A 94 -13.68 3.60 2.16
C GLY A 94 -15.05 4.13 1.73
N ARG A 95 -15.18 5.45 1.56
CA ARG A 95 -16.44 6.11 1.16
C ARG A 95 -16.77 5.89 -0.32
N TRP A 96 -15.76 5.82 -1.19
CA TRP A 96 -15.89 5.64 -2.63
C TRP A 96 -14.98 4.51 -3.15
N PRO A 97 -15.27 3.23 -2.83
CA PRO A 97 -14.39 2.10 -3.12
C PRO A 97 -14.21 1.79 -4.61
N THR A 98 -15.09 2.30 -5.46
CA THR A 98 -15.03 2.14 -6.92
C THR A 98 -14.31 3.29 -7.63
N ARG A 99 -13.82 4.30 -6.89
CA ARG A 99 -13.14 5.47 -7.44
C ARG A 99 -11.64 5.37 -7.26
N TRP A 100 -10.93 6.01 -8.18
CA TRP A 100 -9.51 6.22 -8.05
C TRP A 100 -9.26 7.32 -7.02
N ILE A 101 -8.34 7.10 -6.09
CA ILE A 101 -7.99 8.08 -5.08
C ILE A 101 -6.59 8.60 -5.38
N GLY A 102 -6.41 9.92 -5.32
CA GLY A 102 -5.13 10.58 -5.50
C GLY A 102 -4.68 11.35 -4.26
N TYR A 103 -3.52 11.99 -4.37
CA TYR A 103 -3.00 12.95 -3.41
C TYR A 103 -2.41 14.14 -4.15
N SER A 104 -2.84 15.35 -3.78
CA SER A 104 -2.34 16.63 -4.26
C SER A 104 -1.68 17.34 -3.09
N ASP A 105 -0.35 17.42 -3.18
CA ASP A 105 0.56 17.68 -2.08
C ASP A 105 1.10 19.11 -2.10
N HIS A 106 1.13 19.73 -0.93
CA HIS A 106 1.67 21.07 -0.72
C HIS A 106 2.65 21.11 0.47
N THR A 107 3.11 19.96 0.98
CA THR A 107 4.21 19.95 1.95
C THR A 107 5.51 20.43 1.31
N LEU A 108 6.55 20.68 2.10
CA LEU A 108 7.89 20.87 1.54
C LEU A 108 8.40 19.54 0.94
N PRO A 109 9.28 19.55 -0.08
CA PRO A 109 9.78 18.33 -0.69
C PRO A 109 10.50 17.39 0.29
N GLY A 110 11.34 17.89 1.21
CA GLY A 110 12.00 17.05 2.22
C GLY A 110 12.70 15.82 1.61
N GLY A 111 12.40 14.63 2.14
CA GLY A 111 12.74 13.33 1.54
C GLY A 111 11.63 12.75 0.65
N MET A 112 10.57 13.51 0.38
CA MET A 112 9.37 13.15 -0.40
C MET A 112 8.46 12.12 0.29
N GLU A 113 8.59 11.98 1.61
CA GLU A 113 7.90 10.99 2.43
C GLU A 113 6.37 11.13 2.36
N ALA A 114 5.86 12.35 2.20
CA ALA A 114 4.42 12.60 2.08
C ALA A 114 3.82 11.93 0.83
N LEU A 115 4.53 11.99 -0.31
CA LEU A 115 4.09 11.34 -1.55
C LEU A 115 4.19 9.82 -1.45
N GLU A 116 5.28 9.31 -0.86
CA GLU A 116 5.49 7.87 -0.66
C GLU A 116 4.44 7.27 0.26
N ALA A 117 4.20 7.91 1.42
CA ALA A 117 3.19 7.50 2.37
C ALA A 117 1.79 7.55 1.74
N ALA A 118 1.49 8.59 0.94
CA ALA A 118 0.22 8.67 0.21
C ALA A 118 0.03 7.50 -0.76
N TRP A 119 1.08 7.14 -1.51
CA TRP A 119 1.06 5.98 -2.40
C TRP A 119 0.84 4.66 -1.64
N LEU A 120 1.56 4.44 -0.54
CA LEU A 120 1.39 3.26 0.32
C LEU A 120 -0.01 3.16 0.94
N LEU A 121 -0.66 4.29 1.21
CA LEU A 121 -2.05 4.36 1.69
C LEU A 121 -3.08 4.11 0.56
N GLY A 122 -2.62 3.94 -0.68
CA GLY A 122 -3.41 3.56 -1.84
C GLY A 122 -3.80 4.73 -2.76
N ALA A 123 -3.12 5.87 -2.68
CA ALA A 123 -3.22 6.88 -3.73
C ALA A 123 -2.58 6.35 -5.03
N VAL A 124 -3.28 6.51 -6.15
CA VAL A 124 -2.83 6.06 -7.49
C VAL A 124 -2.41 7.21 -8.39
N VAL A 125 -2.66 8.45 -7.96
CA VAL A 125 -2.24 9.68 -8.61
C VAL A 125 -1.58 10.54 -7.55
N LEU A 126 -0.35 11.00 -7.83
CA LEU A 126 0.40 11.91 -6.97
C LEU A 126 0.62 13.21 -7.74
N GLU A 127 0.34 14.34 -7.11
CA GLU A 127 0.47 15.67 -7.68
C GLU A 127 1.28 16.54 -6.71
N LYS A 128 2.32 17.20 -7.22
CA LYS A 128 3.21 18.11 -6.49
C LYS A 128 3.55 19.27 -7.43
N HIS A 129 3.62 20.49 -6.89
CA HIS A 129 4.14 21.61 -7.65
C HIS A 129 5.59 21.33 -8.07
N PHE A 130 5.98 21.78 -9.25
CA PHE A 130 7.32 21.61 -9.78
C PHE A 130 7.91 22.95 -10.18
N THR A 131 9.21 23.14 -9.94
CA THR A 131 9.96 24.32 -10.36
C THR A 131 11.37 23.97 -10.80
N PHE A 132 11.94 24.76 -11.70
CA PHE A 132 13.37 24.66 -12.01
C PHE A 132 14.23 25.50 -11.05
N ASP A 133 13.63 26.45 -10.32
CA ASP A 133 14.31 27.32 -9.36
C ASP A 133 13.35 27.72 -8.23
N LYS A 134 13.67 27.27 -7.02
CA LYS A 134 12.91 27.55 -5.79
C LYS A 134 13.11 28.96 -5.24
N GLY A 135 14.15 29.68 -5.70
CA GLY A 135 14.45 31.05 -5.32
C GLY A 135 13.65 32.10 -6.08
N LEU A 136 12.89 31.71 -7.11
CA LEU A 136 12.05 32.61 -7.89
C LEU A 136 10.91 33.19 -7.04
N PRO A 137 10.49 34.44 -7.33
CA PRO A 137 9.33 35.03 -6.66
C PRO A 137 8.04 34.32 -7.06
N GLY A 138 7.11 34.23 -6.13
CA GLY A 138 5.79 33.61 -6.34
C GLY A 138 5.53 32.49 -5.34
N ASN A 139 4.25 32.28 -5.04
CA ASN A 139 3.86 31.35 -3.98
C ASN A 139 4.14 29.89 -4.31
N ASP A 140 4.29 29.55 -5.60
CA ASP A 140 4.39 28.15 -6.05
C ASP A 140 5.84 27.64 -6.16
N HIS A 141 6.86 28.48 -5.90
CA HIS A 141 8.26 28.11 -6.13
C HIS A 141 8.96 27.51 -4.92
N TYR A 142 8.87 28.17 -3.76
CA TYR A 142 9.69 27.82 -2.60
C TYR A 142 9.34 26.46 -1.97
N HIS A 143 8.11 25.97 -2.17
CA HIS A 143 7.62 24.68 -1.68
C HIS A 143 7.48 23.61 -2.77
N ALA A 144 7.76 23.96 -4.03
CA ALA A 144 7.72 23.01 -5.14
C ALA A 144 8.87 22.01 -5.07
N MET A 145 8.67 20.86 -5.70
CA MET A 145 9.72 19.92 -6.08
C MET A 145 10.60 20.54 -7.18
N ASP A 146 11.91 20.33 -7.13
CA ASP A 146 12.80 20.61 -8.25
C ASP A 146 13.33 19.33 -8.93
N TRP A 147 14.23 19.49 -9.90
CA TRP A 147 14.84 18.36 -10.60
C TRP A 147 15.51 17.36 -9.65
N TYR A 148 16.22 17.84 -8.63
CA TYR A 148 16.95 16.99 -7.69
C TYR A 148 16.01 16.25 -6.75
N ASP A 149 14.92 16.90 -6.33
CA ASP A 149 13.88 16.24 -5.54
C ASP A 149 13.13 15.18 -6.34
N LEU A 150 12.89 15.41 -7.65
CA LEU A 150 12.26 14.42 -8.52
C LEU A 150 13.17 13.20 -8.73
N GLU A 151 14.46 13.42 -8.94
CA GLU A 151 15.46 12.34 -9.04
C GLU A 151 15.49 11.52 -7.75
N ARG A 152 15.55 12.20 -6.60
CA ARG A 152 15.44 11.56 -5.28
C ARG A 152 14.14 10.76 -5.16
N PHE A 153 12.98 11.36 -5.46
CA PHE A 153 11.69 10.69 -5.37
C PHE A 153 11.63 9.42 -6.22
N ARG A 154 12.22 9.44 -7.42
CA ARG A 154 12.29 8.27 -8.30
C ARG A 154 13.14 7.16 -7.71
N GLU A 155 14.35 7.47 -7.25
CA GLU A 155 15.25 6.48 -6.62
C GLU A 155 14.61 5.84 -5.39
N TRP A 156 13.96 6.65 -4.55
CA TRP A 156 13.27 6.16 -3.37
C TRP A 156 12.02 5.36 -3.71
N SER A 157 11.24 5.76 -4.72
CA SER A 157 10.08 4.99 -5.20
C SER A 157 10.47 3.58 -5.65
N ASP A 158 11.57 3.43 -6.40
CA ASP A 158 12.08 2.11 -6.81
C ASP A 158 12.48 1.25 -5.59
N ARG A 159 13.10 1.87 -4.58
CA ARG A 159 13.43 1.20 -3.32
C ARG A 159 12.17 0.77 -2.56
N VAL A 160 11.18 1.65 -2.40
CA VAL A 160 9.94 1.35 -1.67
C VAL A 160 9.12 0.28 -2.39
N LEU A 161 9.08 0.29 -3.72
CA LEU A 161 8.50 -0.80 -4.53
C LEU A 161 9.15 -2.15 -4.19
N GLY A 162 10.48 -2.19 -4.09
CA GLY A 162 11.21 -3.38 -3.68
C GLY A 162 10.86 -3.85 -2.26
N LEU A 163 10.61 -2.93 -1.33
CA LEU A 163 10.20 -3.23 0.05
C LEU A 163 8.76 -3.76 0.15
N CYS A 164 7.88 -3.36 -0.77
CA CYS A 164 6.48 -3.78 -0.80
C CYS A 164 6.26 -5.12 -1.52
N GLY A 165 7.32 -5.74 -2.04
CA GLY A 165 7.24 -7.05 -2.67
C GLY A 165 6.86 -8.15 -1.69
N ASP A 166 6.33 -9.25 -2.22
CA ASP A 166 6.07 -10.46 -1.43
C ASP A 166 7.37 -11.26 -1.22
N VAL A 167 7.46 -11.96 -0.09
CA VAL A 167 8.60 -12.83 0.23
C VAL A 167 8.23 -14.26 -0.10
N ASP A 168 8.97 -14.88 -1.01
CA ASP A 168 8.88 -16.33 -1.24
C ASP A 168 9.53 -17.08 -0.07
N PRO A 169 8.78 -17.85 0.76
CA PRO A 169 9.34 -18.60 1.88
C PRO A 169 10.35 -19.69 1.45
N ALA A 170 10.44 -20.02 0.16
CA ALA A 170 11.50 -20.90 -0.36
C ALA A 170 12.89 -20.27 -0.25
N ARG A 171 12.98 -18.92 -0.29
CA ARG A 171 14.25 -18.18 -0.09
C ARG A 171 14.76 -18.26 1.35
N GLU A 172 13.89 -18.64 2.28
CA GLU A 172 14.21 -18.85 3.69
C GLU A 172 14.63 -20.29 4.00
N GLY A 173 15.06 -21.06 2.99
CA GLY A 173 15.43 -22.48 3.11
C GLY A 173 16.28 -22.82 4.35
N PRO A 174 17.42 -22.14 4.60
CA PRO A 174 18.22 -22.38 5.80
C PRO A 174 17.47 -22.13 7.11
N ALA A 175 16.70 -21.03 7.20
CA ALA A 175 15.88 -20.75 8.37
C ALA A 175 14.80 -21.81 8.56
N ARG A 176 14.18 -22.28 7.48
CA ARG A 176 13.18 -23.36 7.53
C ARG A 176 13.80 -24.69 7.98
N LEU A 177 15.01 -25.01 7.51
CA LEU A 177 15.69 -26.25 7.87
C LEU A 177 16.15 -26.24 9.33
N HIS A 178 16.72 -25.13 9.81
CA HIS A 178 17.39 -25.07 11.10
C HIS A 178 16.51 -24.54 12.25
N ALA A 179 15.54 -23.65 11.97
CA ALA A 179 14.69 -23.04 13.00
C ALA A 179 13.33 -23.74 13.18
N ARG A 180 12.92 -24.62 12.27
CA ARG A 180 11.75 -25.49 12.48
C ARG A 180 12.14 -26.70 13.33
N ARG A 181 11.12 -27.40 13.82
CA ARG A 181 11.29 -28.53 14.75
C ARG A 181 11.03 -29.86 14.05
N SER A 182 11.62 -30.92 14.59
CA SER A 182 11.28 -32.32 14.33
C SER A 182 10.60 -32.94 15.55
N LEU A 183 9.89 -34.04 15.36
CA LEU A 183 9.56 -34.95 16.44
C LEU A 183 10.83 -35.59 16.98
N VAL A 184 10.91 -35.65 18.30
CA VAL A 184 12.06 -36.16 19.06
C VAL A 184 11.52 -37.02 20.18
N THR A 185 12.20 -38.10 20.53
CA THR A 185 11.79 -38.93 21.67
C THR A 185 11.95 -38.16 22.99
N ALA A 186 10.91 -38.16 23.83
CA ALA A 186 10.92 -37.52 25.14
C ALA A 186 11.69 -38.32 26.21
N GLY A 187 11.96 -39.59 25.92
CA GLY A 187 12.68 -40.54 26.76
C GLY A 187 13.19 -41.72 25.94
N VAL A 188 13.73 -42.74 26.60
CA VAL A 188 14.13 -43.99 25.94
C VAL A 188 12.88 -44.79 25.57
N ILE A 189 12.82 -45.28 24.33
CA ILE A 189 11.71 -46.08 23.80
C ILE A 189 12.24 -47.46 23.36
N PRO A 190 11.70 -48.58 23.88
CA PRO A 190 12.11 -49.93 23.45
C PRO A 190 11.75 -50.26 22.00
N ALA A 191 12.36 -51.31 21.43
CA ALA A 191 11.95 -51.85 20.13
C ALA A 191 10.58 -52.53 20.21
N GLY A 192 9.76 -52.40 19.16
CA GLY A 192 8.40 -52.95 19.13
C GLY A 192 7.37 -52.19 19.97
N HIS A 193 7.72 -50.99 20.46
CA HIS A 193 6.83 -50.16 21.28
C HIS A 193 5.85 -49.38 20.41
N ILE A 194 4.58 -49.33 20.81
CA ILE A 194 3.55 -48.51 20.15
C ILE A 194 3.68 -47.07 20.66
N ILE A 195 4.05 -46.14 19.78
CA ILE A 195 4.28 -44.75 20.16
C ILE A 195 3.00 -44.09 20.68
N SER A 196 3.10 -43.47 21.85
CA SER A 196 2.10 -42.59 22.42
C SER A 196 2.52 -41.12 22.34
N GLY A 197 1.58 -40.20 22.54
CA GLY A 197 1.90 -38.76 22.55
C GLY A 197 2.90 -38.36 23.65
N SER A 198 2.92 -39.05 24.79
CA SER A 198 3.88 -38.78 25.88
C SER A 198 5.30 -39.24 25.58
N ASP A 199 5.47 -40.12 24.60
CA ASP A 199 6.79 -40.60 24.19
C ASP A 199 7.52 -39.58 23.30
N LEU A 200 6.82 -38.53 22.86
CA LEU A 200 7.31 -37.55 21.90
C LEU A 200 7.42 -36.15 22.53
N THR A 201 8.45 -35.45 22.09
CA THR A 201 8.64 -34.00 22.23
C THR A 201 9.02 -33.42 20.87
N TRP A 202 9.22 -32.11 20.77
CA TRP A 202 9.55 -31.45 19.51
C TRP A 202 10.67 -30.44 19.70
N LYS A 203 11.82 -30.72 19.09
CA LYS A 203 13.03 -29.89 19.19
C LYS A 203 13.53 -29.51 17.80
N ARG A 204 14.32 -28.44 17.73
CA ARG A 204 15.04 -28.04 16.50
C ARG A 204 16.26 -28.97 16.31
N PRO A 205 16.78 -29.12 15.09
CA PRO A 205 16.29 -28.57 13.80
C PRO A 205 15.23 -29.46 13.13
N ALA A 206 14.68 -29.04 11.98
CA ALA A 206 13.69 -29.79 11.19
C ALA A 206 14.36 -30.78 10.23
N HIS A 207 15.21 -31.64 10.78
CA HIS A 207 15.89 -32.67 10.01
C HIS A 207 15.11 -33.98 9.96
N GLY A 208 14.26 -34.29 10.95
CA GLY A 208 13.45 -35.51 11.03
C GLY A 208 11.98 -35.31 10.65
N ILE A 209 11.12 -36.17 11.17
CA ILE A 209 9.68 -36.08 10.95
C ILE A 209 9.16 -34.74 11.50
N THR A 210 8.39 -33.99 10.70
CA THR A 210 7.76 -32.75 11.14
C THR A 210 6.72 -33.00 12.24
N PRO A 211 6.64 -32.17 13.30
CA PRO A 211 5.58 -32.27 14.31
C PRO A 211 4.16 -32.20 13.75
N LYS A 212 3.98 -31.64 12.54
CA LYS A 212 2.70 -31.68 11.83
C LYS A 212 2.20 -33.12 11.59
N ALA A 213 3.10 -34.09 11.51
CA ALA A 213 2.78 -35.48 11.25
C ALA A 213 2.56 -36.32 12.53
N ILE A 214 2.45 -35.69 13.70
CA ILE A 214 2.34 -36.40 14.99
C ILE A 214 1.16 -37.38 15.04
N ASP A 215 0.02 -37.01 14.45
CA ASP A 215 -1.17 -37.88 14.41
C ASP A 215 -0.97 -39.13 13.55
N LEU A 216 -0.01 -39.10 12.62
CA LEU A 216 0.39 -40.27 11.84
C LEU A 216 1.41 -41.14 12.60
N VAL A 217 2.18 -40.55 13.50
CA VAL A 217 3.24 -41.22 14.26
C VAL A 217 2.70 -41.90 15.51
N VAL A 218 1.73 -41.28 16.20
CA VAL A 218 1.09 -41.89 17.36
C VAL A 218 0.32 -43.13 16.92
N GLY A 219 0.61 -44.26 17.56
CA GLY A 219 0.08 -45.57 17.20
C GLY A 219 0.96 -46.40 16.27
N MET A 220 2.02 -45.82 15.69
CA MET A 220 3.05 -46.58 14.95
C MET A 220 3.94 -47.38 15.91
N VAL A 221 4.57 -48.43 15.39
CA VAL A 221 5.46 -49.32 16.16
C VAL A 221 6.92 -48.99 15.88
N THR A 222 7.77 -48.94 16.89
CA THR A 222 9.21 -48.72 16.69
C THR A 222 9.89 -49.96 16.08
N THR A 223 10.68 -49.77 15.03
CA THR A 223 11.46 -50.85 14.38
C THR A 223 12.70 -51.26 15.18
N GLY A 224 13.14 -50.41 16.10
CA GLY A 224 14.27 -50.61 16.99
C GLY A 224 14.17 -49.80 18.27
N SER A 225 15.11 -49.98 19.19
CA SER A 225 15.16 -49.17 20.41
C SER A 225 15.71 -47.76 20.12
N LEU A 226 15.03 -46.73 20.61
CA LEU A 226 15.40 -45.32 20.43
C LEU A 226 15.84 -44.73 21.77
N ALA A 227 16.98 -44.03 21.79
CA ALA A 227 17.43 -43.30 22.98
C ALA A 227 16.55 -42.06 23.23
N ALA A 228 16.63 -41.46 24.42
CA ALA A 228 16.06 -40.14 24.66
C ALA A 228 16.72 -39.09 23.74
N ASP A 229 15.98 -38.06 23.36
CA ASP A 229 16.46 -36.99 22.48
C ASP A 229 16.85 -37.42 21.06
N THR A 230 16.36 -38.59 20.61
CA THR A 230 16.55 -39.06 19.24
C THR A 230 15.59 -38.31 18.30
N VAL A 231 16.13 -37.72 17.23
CA VAL A 231 15.33 -37.11 16.16
C VAL A 231 14.67 -38.22 15.35
N LEU A 232 13.35 -38.29 15.38
CA LEU A 232 12.59 -39.38 14.80
C LEU A 232 12.61 -39.31 13.26
N ARG A 233 12.81 -40.47 12.63
CA ARG A 233 12.79 -40.71 11.18
C ARG A 233 11.69 -41.71 10.84
N TRP A 234 11.21 -41.68 9.60
CA TRP A 234 10.18 -42.63 9.16
C TRP A 234 10.69 -44.08 9.16
N GLU A 235 11.99 -44.29 8.99
CA GLU A 235 12.63 -45.61 9.07
C GLU A 235 12.69 -46.19 10.51
N ASP A 236 12.47 -45.35 11.52
CA ASP A 236 12.37 -45.80 12.92
C ASP A 236 11.01 -46.42 13.24
N LEU A 237 10.06 -46.39 12.30
CA LEU A 237 8.63 -46.67 12.52
C LEU A 237 8.05 -47.66 11.47
N GLU A 238 7.15 -48.52 11.94
CA GLU A 238 6.29 -49.43 11.17
C GLU A 238 4.80 -49.11 11.35
#